data_AF-A0A2E9GT48-F1
#
_entry.id   AF-A0A2E9GT48-F1
#
_cell.length_a   1.000
_cell.length_b   1.000
_cell.length_c   1.000
_cell.angle_alpha   90.00
_cell.angle_beta   90.00
_cell.angle_gamma   90.00
#
_symmetry.space_group_name_H-M   'P 1'
#
loop_
_entity.id
_entity.type
_entity.pdbx_description
1 polymer ?
#
loop_
_entity_poly.entity_id
_entity_poly.type
_entity_poly.pdbx_seq_one_letter_code
_entity_poly.pdbx_strand_id
1 'polypeptide(L)'
;MSKPVRIEVVLEFLGVEPQDLVRLRREGLFESDWLEPEVAEELRVAVALMRDLGVNAAGVEVALRLRRRLLTLEGRTGSSLRRILSELPPP
;
A
#
# COMPACT_ATOMS: atom_id res chain seq x y z
N MET A 1 14.29 9.82 6.03
CA MET A 1 14.03 8.41 5.68
C MET A 1 13.64 7.70 6.96
N SER A 2 12.43 7.17 7.02
CA SER A 2 11.99 6.34 8.17
C SER A 2 12.74 5.02 8.17
N LYS A 3 12.98 4.45 9.35
CA LYS A 3 13.73 3.19 9.49
C LYS A 3 12.86 2.01 9.01
N PRO A 4 13.45 0.96 8.43
CA PRO A 4 12.73 -0.26 8.11
C PRO A 4 12.13 -0.89 9.37
N VAL A 5 10.95 -1.48 9.22
CA VAL A 5 10.13 -2.03 10.30
C VAL A 5 10.15 -3.55 10.18
N ARG A 6 10.22 -4.26 11.31
CA ARG A 6 10.11 -5.73 11.33
C ARG A 6 8.69 -6.15 10.98
N ILE A 7 8.58 -7.18 10.15
CA ILE A 7 7.28 -7.64 9.68
C ILE A 7 6.41 -8.22 10.80
N GLU A 8 7.04 -8.90 11.77
CA GLU A 8 6.36 -9.43 12.95
C GLU A 8 5.61 -8.33 13.72
N VAL A 9 6.23 -7.16 13.88
CA VAL A 9 5.64 -6.01 14.56
C VAL A 9 4.46 -5.45 13.76
N VAL A 10 4.59 -5.41 12.43
CA VAL A 10 3.50 -4.98 11.54
C VAL A 10 2.33 -5.96 11.65
N LEU A 11 2.58 -7.26 11.61
CA LEU A 11 1.54 -8.29 11.66
C LEU A 11 0.85 -8.37 13.02
N GLU A 12 1.60 -8.23 14.12
CA GLU A 12 1.06 -8.11 15.48
C GLU A 12 0.12 -6.91 15.58
N PHE A 13 0.54 -5.75 15.08
CA PHE A 13 -0.28 -4.54 15.05
C PHE A 13 -1.56 -4.71 14.22
N LEU A 14 -1.49 -5.50 13.15
CA LEU A 14 -2.63 -5.81 12.29
C LEU A 14 -3.54 -6.92 12.85
N GLY A 15 -3.16 -7.56 13.96
CA GLY A 15 -3.88 -8.69 14.53
C GLY A 15 -3.92 -9.89 13.60
N VAL A 16 -2.85 -10.13 12.84
CA VAL A 16 -2.73 -11.26 11.92
C VAL A 16 -2.26 -12.49 12.69
N GLU A 17 -3.05 -13.56 12.64
CA GLU A 17 -2.70 -14.82 13.30
C GLU A 17 -1.53 -15.53 12.61
N PRO A 18 -0.74 -16.36 13.33
CA PRO A 18 0.41 -17.08 12.75
C PRO A 18 0.07 -17.92 11.51
N GLN A 19 -1.13 -18.50 11.43
CA GLN A 19 -1.57 -19.25 10.24
C GLN A 19 -1.76 -18.36 9.00
N ASP A 20 -2.21 -17.12 9.19
CA ASP A 20 -2.42 -16.17 8.10
C ASP A 20 -1.08 -15.63 7.60
N LEU A 21 -0.11 -15.50 8.50
CA LEU A 21 1.28 -15.15 8.21
C LEU A 21 1.91 -16.06 7.14
N VAL A 22 1.74 -17.37 7.32
CA VAL A 22 2.21 -18.39 6.36
C VAL A 22 1.48 -18.27 5.03
N ARG A 23 0.17 -17.99 5.06
CA ARG A 23 -0.63 -17.78 3.86
C ARG A 23 -0.17 -16.54 3.08
N LEU A 24 -0.04 -15.39 3.74
CA LEU A 24 0.36 -14.13 3.10
C LEU A 24 1.74 -14.23 2.44
N ARG A 25 2.67 -14.95 3.08
CA ARG A 25 4.02 -15.20 2.53
C ARG A 25 3.97 -16.12 1.30
N ARG A 26 3.13 -17.16 1.33
CA ARG A 26 2.91 -18.04 0.16
C ARG A 26 2.26 -17.32 -1.01
N GLU A 27 1.40 -16.35 -0.71
CA GLU A 27 0.75 -15.49 -1.70
C GLU A 27 1.69 -14.39 -2.24
N GLY A 28 2.94 -14.31 -1.75
CA GLY A 28 3.96 -13.41 -2.26
C GLY A 28 3.81 -11.95 -1.81
N LEU A 29 3.01 -11.68 -0.76
CA LEU A 29 2.80 -10.31 -0.27
C LEU A 29 4.05 -9.69 0.35
N PHE A 30 5.00 -10.52 0.79
CA PHE A 30 6.31 -10.10 1.28
C PHE A 30 7.29 -11.29 1.26
N GLU A 31 8.59 -10.99 1.10
CA GLU A 31 9.65 -12.00 1.10
C GLU A 31 10.63 -11.81 2.28
N SER A 32 10.84 -10.57 2.71
CA SER A 32 11.78 -10.17 3.77
C SER A 32 11.09 -10.01 5.14
N ASP A 33 11.85 -10.23 6.21
CA ASP A 33 11.41 -9.96 7.59
C ASP A 33 11.49 -8.47 7.97
N TRP A 34 12.08 -7.65 7.09
CA TRP A 34 12.16 -6.20 7.22
C TRP A 34 11.48 -5.53 6.04
N LEU A 35 10.56 -4.61 6.34
CA LEU A 35 9.78 -3.85 5.38
C LEU A 35 10.16 -2.37 5.45
N GLU A 36 10.31 -1.76 4.29
CA GLU A 36 10.28 -0.30 4.20
C GLU A 36 8.90 0.23 4.66
N PRO A 37 8.83 1.43 5.25
CA PRO A 37 7.58 2.00 5.77
C PRO A 37 6.44 2.00 4.74
N GLU A 38 6.74 2.28 3.48
CA GLU A 38 5.78 2.28 2.39
C GLU A 38 5.22 0.88 2.12
N VAL A 39 6.06 -0.15 2.24
CA VAL A 39 5.66 -1.56 2.05
C VAL A 39 4.85 -2.05 3.24
N ALA A 40 5.19 -1.63 4.46
CA ALA A 40 4.40 -1.92 5.66
C ALA A 40 2.98 -1.34 5.56
N GLU A 41 2.85 -0.13 5.00
CA GLU A 41 1.54 0.49 4.76
C GLU A 41 0.75 -0.23 3.66
N GLU A 42 1.40 -0.69 2.58
CA GLU A 42 0.73 -1.54 1.57
C GLU A 42 0.25 -2.86 2.17
N LEU A 43 1.04 -3.50 3.05
CA LEU A 43 0.66 -4.73 3.75
C LEU A 43 -0.52 -4.51 4.69
N ARG A 44 -0.55 -3.39 5.42
CA ARG A 44 -1.72 -3.01 6.26
C ARG A 44 -2.99 -2.91 5.42
N VAL A 45 -2.91 -2.24 4.27
CA VAL A 45 -4.07 -2.11 3.37
C VAL A 45 -4.49 -3.47 2.83
N ALA A 46 -3.54 -4.33 2.43
CA ALA A 46 -3.80 -5.68 1.99
C ALA A 46 -4.57 -6.49 3.04
N VAL A 47 -4.09 -6.51 4.28
CA VAL A 47 -4.74 -7.24 5.38
C VAL A 47 -6.15 -6.72 5.65
N ALA A 48 -6.35 -5.40 5.66
CA ALA A 48 -7.68 -4.82 5.83
C ALA A 48 -8.65 -5.24 4.71
N LEU A 49 -8.21 -5.23 3.45
CA LEU A 49 -9.03 -5.69 2.32
C LEU A 49 -9.41 -7.16 2.44
N MET A 50 -8.49 -8.01 2.90
CA MET A 50 -8.76 -9.44 3.06
C MET A 50 -9.70 -9.72 4.23
N ARG A 51 -9.51 -9.04 5.37
CA ARG A 51 -10.27 -9.30 6.59
C ARG A 51 -11.64 -8.65 6.58
N ASP A 52 -11.71 -7.38 6.19
CA ASP A 52 -12.93 -6.59 6.35
C ASP A 52 -13.85 -6.70 5.13
N LEU A 53 -13.29 -6.97 3.94
CA LEU A 53 -14.04 -7.08 2.68
C LEU A 53 -14.03 -8.48 2.06
N GLY A 54 -13.35 -9.46 2.69
CA GLY A 54 -13.30 -10.85 2.21
C GLY A 54 -12.56 -11.04 0.88
N VAL A 55 -11.68 -10.10 0.52
CA VAL A 55 -10.92 -10.15 -0.75
C VAL A 55 -9.81 -11.20 -0.63
N ASN A 56 -9.57 -11.96 -1.70
CA ASN A 56 -8.44 -12.91 -1.74
C ASN A 56 -7.14 -12.20 -2.21
N ALA A 57 -6.02 -12.91 -2.17
CA ALA A 57 -4.71 -12.34 -2.56
C ALA A 57 -4.68 -11.74 -3.97
N ALA A 58 -5.28 -12.42 -4.94
CA ALA A 58 -5.35 -11.95 -6.33
C ALA A 58 -6.17 -10.65 -6.43
N GLY A 59 -7.28 -10.57 -5.69
CA GLY A 59 -8.08 -9.35 -5.60
C GLY A 59 -7.33 -8.21 -4.91
N VAL A 60 -6.53 -8.50 -3.88
CA VAL A 60 -5.64 -7.53 -3.23
C VAL A 60 -4.60 -7.01 -4.21
N GLU A 61 -3.96 -7.88 -5.00
CA GLU A 61 -2.98 -7.48 -5.99
C GLU A 61 -3.58 -6.51 -7.02
N VAL A 62 -4.78 -6.83 -7.52
CA VAL A 62 -5.52 -5.95 -8.45
C VAL A 62 -5.86 -4.62 -7.77
N ALA A 63 -6.35 -4.63 -6.53
CA ALA A 63 -6.69 -3.41 -5.80
C ALA A 63 -5.47 -2.51 -5.57
N LEU A 64 -4.34 -3.08 -5.14
CA LEU A 64 -3.09 -2.36 -4.95
C LEU A 64 -2.56 -1.79 -6.27
N ARG A 65 -2.66 -2.56 -7.37
CA ARG A 65 -2.29 -2.07 -8.71
C ARG A 65 -3.18 -0.90 -9.15
N LEU A 66 -4.49 -0.96 -8.89
CA LEU A 66 -5.41 0.14 -9.19
C LEU A 66 -5.10 1.38 -8.34
N ARG A 67 -4.82 1.21 -7.05
CA ARG A 67 -4.39 2.29 -6.15
C ARG A 67 -3.13 2.99 -6.67
N ARG A 68 -2.10 2.24 -7.07
CA ARG A 68 -0.87 2.81 -7.67
C ARG A 68 -1.16 3.61 -8.94
N ARG A 69 -2.06 3.12 -9.79
CA ARG A 69 -2.49 3.85 -11.00
C ARG A 69 -3.23 5.14 -10.67
N LEU A 70 -4.11 5.12 -9.66
CA LEU A 70 -4.82 6.31 -9.19
C LEU A 70 -3.85 7.37 -8.65
N LEU A 71 -2.94 7.00 -7.77
CA LEU A 71 -1.92 7.92 -7.23
C LEU A 71 -1.07 8.56 -8.34
N THR A 72 -0.72 7.78 -9.36
CA THR A 72 -0.01 8.29 -10.54
C THR A 72 -0.84 9.32 -11.31
N LEU A 73 -2.13 9.04 -11.51
CA LEU A 73 -3.05 9.94 -12.21
C LEU A 73 -3.28 11.24 -11.42
N GLU A 74 -3.45 11.14 -10.10
CA GLU A 74 -3.57 12.29 -9.21
C GLU A 74 -2.31 13.16 -9.26
N GLY A 75 -1.12 12.56 -9.20
CA GLY A 75 0.15 13.28 -9.31
C GLY A 75 0.30 14.03 -10.64
N ARG A 76 -0.10 13.42 -11.75
CA ARG A 76 -0.10 14.05 -13.08
C ARG A 76 -1.10 15.20 -13.17
N THR A 77 -2.30 14.99 -12.65
CA THR A 77 -3.37 16.00 -12.65
C THR A 77 -2.98 17.20 -11.80
N GLY A 78 -2.50 16.97 -10.58
CA GLY A 78 -2.04 18.02 -9.68
C GLY A 78 -0.86 18.82 -10.26
N SER A 79 0.06 18.15 -10.95
CA SER A 79 1.19 18.83 -11.63
C SER A 79 0.72 19.67 -12.81
N SER A 80 -0.26 19.18 -13.58
CA SER A 80 -0.85 19.92 -14.69
C SER A 80 -1.60 21.16 -14.20
N LEU A 81 -2.40 21.03 -13.13
CA LEU A 81 -3.09 22.15 -12.50
C LEU A 81 -2.12 23.19 -11.95
N ARG A 82 -1.07 22.77 -11.23
CA ARG A 82 -0.03 23.68 -10.73
C ARG A 82 0.63 24.47 -11.85
N ARG A 83 0.91 23.83 -12.98
CA ARG A 83 1.47 24.49 -14.16
C ARG A 83 0.53 25.58 -14.70
N ILE A 84 -0.75 25.23 -14.92
CA ILE A 84 -1.75 26.19 -15.40
C ILE A 84 -1.87 27.39 -14.44
N LEU A 85 -1.93 27.14 -13.13
CA LEU A 85 -2.02 28.19 -12.12
C LEU A 85 -0.77 29.09 -12.07
N SER A 86 0.42 28.55 -12.36
CA SER A 86 1.66 29.35 -12.41
C SER A 86 1.79 30.23 -13.65
N GLU A 87 1.02 29.94 -14.70
CA GLU A 87 1.00 30.70 -15.96
C GLU A 87 -0.06 31.81 -15.95
N LEU A 88 -0.96 31.84 -14.96
CA LEU A 88 -1.93 32.90 -14.79
C LEU A 88 -1.28 34.17 -14.22
N PRO A 89 -1.59 35.37 -14.75
CA PRO A 89 -1.11 36.61 -14.15
C PRO A 89 -1.69 36.74 -12.72
N PRO A 90 -0.93 37.34 -11.78
CA PRO A 90 -1.44 37.58 -10.44
C PRO A 90 -2.69 38.48 -10.49
N PRO A 91 -3.62 38.32 -9.54
CA PRO A 91 -4.84 39.13 -9.49
C PRO A 91 -4.56 40.61 -9.30
#